data_AF-A0A447U2I1-F1
#
_entry.id   AF-A0A447U2I1-F1
#
_cell.length_a   1.000
_cell.length_b   1.000
_cell.length_c   1.000
_cell.angle_alpha   90.00
_cell.angle_beta   90.00
_cell.angle_gamma   90.00
#
_symmetry.space_group_name_H-M   'P 1'
#
loop_
_entity.id
_entity.type
_entity.pdbx_description
1 polymer ?
#
loop_
_entity_poly.entity_id
_entity_poly.type
_entity_poly.pdbx_seq_one_letter_code
_entity_poly.pdbx_strand_id
1 'polypeptide(L)'
;MGTDSHTTMINGLGVLGWGVGGIEAEAAMLGQPVSMLIPDVVGFKLTGKLREGITATDLVLTVTQMLRKHGVVGKFVEFLW
;
A
#
# COMPACT_ATOMS: atom_id res chain seq x y z
N MET A 1 -5.04 9.35 -6.36
CA MET A 1 -4.56 9.99 -5.13
C MET A 1 -5.74 10.46 -4.32
N GLY A 2 -5.62 10.53 -3.00
CA GLY A 2 -6.66 11.07 -2.13
C GLY A 2 -6.04 11.78 -0.93
N THR A 3 -6.81 12.64 -0.27
CA THR A 3 -6.41 13.32 0.97
C THR A 3 -6.61 12.46 2.22
N ASP A 4 -6.89 11.17 2.03
CA ASP A 4 -7.03 10.17 3.09
C ASP A 4 -5.84 9.19 3.07
N SER A 5 -5.26 8.89 4.23
CA SER A 5 -4.09 8.01 4.32
C SER A 5 -4.41 6.55 3.96
N HIS A 6 -5.67 6.12 4.09
CA HIS A 6 -6.15 4.79 3.72
C HIS A 6 -6.62 4.71 2.27
N THR A 7 -6.40 5.75 1.44
CA THR A 7 -6.59 5.69 -0.02
C THR A 7 -5.91 4.44 -0.63
N THR A 8 -4.84 3.95 0.00
CA THR A 8 -4.14 2.70 -0.38
C THR A 8 -5.00 1.44 -0.32
N MET A 9 -6.17 1.45 0.32
CA MET A 9 -7.09 0.31 0.35
C MET A 9 -7.53 -0.10 -1.07
N ILE A 10 -7.63 0.85 -2.01
CA ILE A 10 -8.01 0.56 -3.40
C ILE A 10 -6.97 -0.32 -4.13
N ASN A 11 -5.74 -0.39 -3.62
CA ASN A 11 -4.67 -1.22 -4.19
C ASN A 11 -5.00 -2.71 -4.09
N GLY A 12 -5.82 -3.12 -3.12
CA GLY A 12 -6.33 -4.49 -3.03
C GLY A 12 -7.25 -4.89 -4.19
N LEU A 13 -7.76 -3.92 -4.96
CA LEU A 13 -8.56 -4.12 -6.17
C LEU A 13 -7.75 -3.91 -7.46
N GLY A 14 -6.42 -3.81 -7.38
CA GLY A 14 -5.55 -3.64 -8.54
C GLY A 14 -5.47 -2.22 -9.10
N VAL A 15 -5.99 -1.22 -8.37
CA VAL A 15 -5.88 0.20 -8.74
C VAL A 15 -4.73 0.81 -7.95
N LEU A 16 -3.75 1.42 -8.62
CA LEU A 16 -2.64 2.07 -7.93
C LEU A 16 -3.08 3.42 -7.33
N GLY A 17 -3.11 3.52 -6.00
CA GLY A 17 -3.52 4.70 -5.25
C GLY A 17 -2.80 4.84 -3.90
N TRP A 18 -2.61 6.09 -3.48
CA TRP A 18 -2.03 6.44 -2.19
C TRP A 18 -2.50 7.80 -1.70
N GLY A 19 -2.29 8.05 -0.40
CA GLY A 19 -2.60 9.30 0.27
C GLY A 19 -1.57 10.38 -0.02
N VAL A 20 -2.03 11.63 -0.15
CA VAL A 20 -1.21 12.83 -0.31
C VAL A 20 -1.73 13.97 0.55
N GLY A 21 -0.95 15.04 0.70
CA GLY A 21 -1.40 16.28 1.32
C GLY A 21 -2.46 17.01 0.50
N GLY A 22 -3.11 18.00 1.11
CA GLY A 22 -4.16 18.79 0.44
C GLY A 22 -3.65 19.58 -0.77
N ILE A 23 -2.43 20.13 -0.68
CA ILE A 23 -1.83 20.93 -1.75
C ILE A 23 -1.57 20.06 -2.99
N GLU A 24 -1.02 18.86 -2.80
CA GLU A 24 -0.77 17.92 -3.89
C GLU A 24 -2.08 17.43 -4.52
N ALA A 25 -3.11 17.20 -3.70
CA ALA A 25 -4.43 16.82 -4.19
C ALA A 25 -5.06 17.94 -5.04
N GLU A 26 -4.99 19.20 -4.59
CA GLU A 26 -5.46 20.37 -5.34
C GLU A 26 -4.69 20.54 -6.65
N ALA A 27 -3.36 20.40 -6.62
CA ALA A 27 -2.53 20.47 -7.82
C ALA A 27 -2.92 19.37 -8.84
N ALA A 28 -3.16 18.14 -8.38
CA ALA A 28 -3.64 17.06 -9.23
C ALA A 28 -5.03 17.35 -9.84
N MET A 29 -5.94 18.00 -9.10
CA MET A 29 -7.24 18.43 -9.63
C MET A 29 -7.12 19.50 -10.72
N LEU A 30 -6.09 20.33 -10.65
CA LEU A 30 -5.74 21.32 -11.67
C LEU A 30 -4.94 20.73 -12.85
N GLY A 31 -4.78 19.40 -12.91
CA GLY A 31 -4.07 18.70 -13.97
C GLY A 31 -2.54 18.81 -13.88
N GLN A 32 -2.00 19.25 -12.74
CA GLN A 32 -0.55 19.29 -12.56
C GLN A 32 0.00 17.86 -12.42
N PRO A 33 1.13 17.54 -13.09
CA PRO A 33 1.77 16.24 -12.93
C PRO A 33 2.30 16.08 -11.50
N VAL A 34 2.13 14.88 -10.95
CA VAL A 34 2.68 14.55 -9.64
C VAL A 34 4.14 14.12 -9.80
N SER A 35 5.04 14.82 -9.14
CA SER A 35 6.44 14.42 -9.05
C SER A 35 6.61 13.38 -7.94
N MET A 36 7.13 12.21 -8.29
CA MET A 36 7.49 11.15 -7.34
C MET A 36 8.89 10.62 -7.69
N LEU A 37 9.71 10.34 -6.68
CA LEU A 37 10.89 9.50 -6.86
C LEU A 37 10.43 8.10 -7.24
N ILE A 38 11.06 7.48 -8.25
CA ILE A 38 10.75 6.10 -8.62
C ILE A 38 11.03 5.22 -7.39
N PRO A 39 10.00 4.61 -6.77
CA PRO A 39 10.20 3.86 -5.54
C PRO A 39 10.74 2.47 -5.84
N ASP A 40 11.57 1.94 -4.93
CA ASP A 40 11.90 0.51 -4.95
C ASP A 40 10.63 -0.32 -4.71
N VAL A 41 10.59 -1.52 -5.30
CA VAL A 41 9.49 -2.47 -5.12
C VAL A 41 9.96 -3.64 -4.27
N VAL A 42 9.24 -3.90 -3.17
CA VAL A 42 9.43 -5.05 -2.30
C VAL A 42 8.35 -6.07 -2.62
N GLY A 43 8.74 -7.20 -3.20
CA GLY A 43 7.83 -8.32 -3.44
C GLY A 43 7.49 -9.05 -2.13
N PHE A 44 6.20 -9.17 -1.83
CA PHE A 44 5.68 -9.93 -0.70
C PHE A 44 4.95 -11.18 -1.22
N LYS A 45 5.62 -12.33 -1.12
CA LYS A 45 5.05 -13.60 -1.58
C LYS A 45 4.24 -14.27 -0.46
N LEU A 46 2.98 -14.57 -0.75
CA LEU A 46 2.13 -15.38 0.11
C LEU A 46 2.21 -16.85 -0.32
N THR A 47 2.46 -17.74 0.63
CA THR A 47 2.55 -19.18 0.36
C THR A 47 1.70 -20.00 1.32
N GLY A 48 1.22 -21.15 0.87
CA GLY A 48 0.44 -22.07 1.70
C GLY A 48 -1.03 -21.68 1.82
N LYS A 49 -1.66 -22.12 2.92
CA LYS A 49 -3.07 -21.84 3.23
C LYS A 49 -3.21 -21.46 4.70
N LEU A 50 -4.17 -20.59 4.99
CA LEU A 50 -4.54 -20.25 6.35
C LEU A 50 -5.14 -21.47 7.06
N ARG A 51 -4.85 -21.61 8.35
CA ARG A 51 -5.49 -22.61 9.21
C ARG A 51 -6.93 -22.17 9.51
N GLU A 52 -7.77 -23.15 9.80
CA GLU A 52 -9.15 -22.89 10.23
C GLU A 52 -9.17 -22.03 11.50
N GLY A 53 -10.12 -21.11 11.60
CA GLY A 53 -10.27 -20.18 12.72
C GLY A 53 -9.42 -18.91 12.63
N ILE A 54 -8.51 -18.79 11.65
CA ILE A 54 -7.76 -17.54 11.39
C ILE A 54 -8.66 -16.52 10.69
N THR A 55 -8.65 -15.29 11.20
CA THR A 55 -9.40 -14.16 10.61
C THR A 55 -8.54 -13.33 9.66
N ALA A 56 -9.19 -12.48 8.86
CA ALA A 56 -8.50 -11.49 8.04
C ALA A 56 -7.65 -10.52 8.89
N THR A 57 -8.13 -10.19 10.10
CA THR A 57 -7.42 -9.34 11.05
C THR A 57 -6.11 -9.98 11.51
N ASP A 58 -6.11 -11.28 11.80
CA ASP A 58 -4.89 -12.00 12.19
C ASP A 58 -3.84 -11.96 11.07
N LEU A 59 -4.27 -12.18 9.82
CA LEU A 59 -3.39 -12.12 8.66
C LEU A 59 -2.82 -10.70 8.49
N VAL A 60 -3.67 -9.67 8.43
CA VAL A 60 -3.21 -8.30 8.16
C VAL A 60 -2.31 -7.77 9.26
N LEU A 61 -2.56 -8.10 10.53
CA LEU A 61 -1.70 -7.73 11.64
C LEU A 61 -0.33 -8.43 11.56
N THR A 62 -0.31 -9.70 11.19
CA THR A 62 0.93 -10.47 10.99
C THR A 62 1.77 -9.86 9.87
N VAL A 63 1.16 -9.58 8.71
CA VAL A 63 1.82 -8.95 7.56
C VAL A 63 2.33 -7.55 7.93
N THR A 64 1.52 -6.75 8.62
CA THR A 64 1.90 -5.40 9.06
C THR A 64 3.11 -5.44 9.98
N GLN A 65 3.15 -6.37 10.93
CA GLN A 65 4.29 -6.55 11.82
C GLN A 65 5.56 -6.91 11.04
N MET A 66 5.47 -7.84 10.08
CA MET A 66 6.60 -8.26 9.24
C MET A 66 7.16 -7.09 8.41
N LEU A 67 6.29 -6.35 7.72
CA LEU A 67 6.66 -5.21 6.88
C LEU A 67 7.27 -4.07 7.72
N ARG A 68 6.74 -3.82 8.92
CA ARG A 68 7.29 -2.83 9.85
C ARG A 68 8.71 -3.21 10.28
N LYS A 69 8.94 -4.49 10.59
CA LYS A 69 10.27 -4.99 10.96
C LYS A 69 11.25 -4.93 9.77
N HIS A 70 10.77 -5.13 8.55
CA HIS A 70 11.59 -5.07 7.34
C HIS A 70 11.97 -3.63 6.93
N GLY A 71 11.14 -2.63 7.22
CA GLY A 71 11.44 -1.23 6.91
C GLY A 71 11.14 -0.85 5.46
N VAL A 72 9.84 -0.76 5.14
CA VAL A 72 9.34 -0.46 3.78
C VAL A 72 8.93 1.01 3.56
N VAL A 73 9.42 1.93 4.39
CA VAL A 73 9.11 3.36 4.23
C VAL A 73 9.67 3.87 2.90
N GLY A 74 8.84 4.55 2.11
CA GLY A 74 9.21 5.10 0.81
C GLY A 74 9.32 4.06 -0.32
N LYS A 75 8.86 2.83 -0.10
CA LYS A 75 8.89 1.74 -1.08
C LYS A 75 7.48 1.26 -1.39
N PHE A 76 7.28 0.67 -2.57
CA PHE A 76 6.09 -0.10 -2.87
C PHE A 76 6.21 -1.51 -2.34
N VAL A 77 5.09 -2.05 -1.86
CA VAL A 77 4.95 -3.46 -1.48
C VAL A 77 3.97 -4.09 -2.43
N GLU A 78 4.42 -5.08 -3.19
CA GLU A 78 3.60 -5.78 -4.18
C GLU A 78 3.35 -7.22 -3.72
N PHE A 79 2.08 -7.61 -3.62
CA PHE A 79 1.70 -8.95 -3.22
C PHE A 79 1.68 -9.89 -4.43
N LEU A 80 2.44 -10.96 -4.34
CA LEU A 80 2.63 -11.93 -5.42
C LEU A 80 2.18 -13.33 -4.98
N TRP A 81 1.72 -14.11 -5.95
CA TRP A 81 1.28 -15.50 -5.81
C TRP A 81 2.46 -16.48 -6.00
#